data_AF-A0AAI8YXI2-F1
#
_entry.id   AF-A0AAI8YXI2-F1
#
_cell.length_a   1.000
_cell.length_b   1.000
_cell.length_c   1.000
_cell.angle_alpha   90.00
_cell.angle_beta   90.00
_cell.angle_gamma   90.00
#
_symmetry.space_group_name_H-M   'P 1'
#
loop_
_entity.id
_entity.type
_entity.pdbx_description
1 polymer ?
#
loop_
_entity_poly.entity_id
_entity_poly.type
_entity_poly.pdbx_seq_one_letter_code
_entity_poly.pdbx_strand_id
1 'polypeptide(L)'
;MTGPKNGPWALCASVRSKILPNFPHRMFSLSNYHRSGDNRSDSDHEYFYCYTSGRWLWAEEARLQGRYKKFSVTGLKRLAAAAIGAQSCVSMTKLAEGGFNKVFRLSMDNGAVVIARIPNPNVGPARRVIASEVATMDFVQNVLGIPVPKVLGWDGAILAQPDEYAGKTFCSSSFIYTILKITETTSKACGKPVRCKQVPKDVFCKLLPGTNRDTLLNMFCYFEYCGYYGYDSKQLVDWAATHARGKVSSFEQSLQREPLSVWNRK
;
A
#
# COMPACT_ATOMS: atom_id res chain seq x y z
N MET A 1 -8.23 -20.86 -25.51
CA MET A 1 -7.24 -21.23 -24.46
C MET A 1 -6.66 -19.95 -23.89
N THR A 2 -7.19 -19.48 -22.76
CA THR A 2 -6.78 -18.24 -22.10
C THR A 2 -6.01 -18.60 -20.83
N GLY A 3 -4.68 -18.48 -20.86
CA GLY A 3 -3.82 -18.67 -19.69
C GLY A 3 -4.06 -17.59 -18.61
N PRO A 4 -3.62 -17.83 -17.37
CA PRO A 4 -3.84 -16.90 -16.27
C PRO A 4 -3.07 -15.60 -16.51
N LYS A 5 -3.78 -14.47 -16.50
CA LYS A 5 -3.22 -13.12 -16.61
C LYS A 5 -2.38 -12.83 -15.37
N ASN A 6 -1.07 -12.63 -15.55
CA ASN A 6 -0.15 -12.25 -14.48
C ASN A 6 -0.58 -10.91 -13.87
N GLY A 7 -0.83 -10.87 -12.56
CA GLY A 7 -1.16 -9.65 -11.82
C GLY A 7 0.11 -8.85 -11.42
N PRO A 8 -0.05 -7.62 -10.90
CA PRO A 8 1.08 -6.72 -10.63
C PRO A 8 1.97 -7.19 -9.45
N TRP A 9 3.30 -7.04 -9.60
CA TRP A 9 4.36 -7.49 -8.68
C TRP A 9 5.57 -6.53 -8.68
N ALA A 10 6.37 -6.55 -7.60
CA ALA A 10 7.65 -5.83 -7.53
C ALA A 10 8.76 -6.73 -6.95
N LEU A 11 9.99 -6.59 -7.45
CA LEU A 11 11.15 -7.42 -7.11
C LEU A 11 12.34 -6.52 -6.74
N CYS A 12 12.94 -6.76 -5.57
CA CYS A 12 14.13 -6.04 -5.10
C CYS A 12 15.26 -7.03 -4.77
N ALA A 13 16.50 -6.66 -5.09
CA ALA A 13 17.69 -7.41 -4.69
C ALA A 13 18.17 -6.96 -3.31
N SER A 14 18.61 -7.92 -2.50
CA SER A 14 19.62 -7.66 -1.49
C SER A 14 20.89 -8.35 -1.94
N VAL A 15 21.78 -7.62 -2.62
CA VAL A 15 23.17 -8.05 -2.77
C VAL A 15 23.81 -7.81 -1.41
N ARG A 16 24.49 -8.81 -0.84
CA ARG A 16 25.26 -8.65 0.41
C ARG A 16 26.27 -7.49 0.27
N SER A 17 25.86 -6.28 0.59
CA SER A 17 26.77 -5.23 1.04
C SER A 17 26.69 -5.20 2.56
N LYS A 18 27.85 -5.10 3.19
CA LYS A 18 28.10 -5.22 4.63
C LYS A 18 27.05 -4.42 5.43
N ILE A 19 26.03 -5.11 5.95
CA ILE A 19 25.12 -4.53 6.93
C ILE A 19 25.92 -4.38 8.22
N LEU A 20 25.96 -3.15 8.71
CA LEU A 20 26.63 -2.72 9.94
C LEU A 20 26.34 -3.70 11.10
N PRO A 21 27.37 -4.12 11.86
CA PRO A 21 27.17 -4.96 13.03
C PRO A 21 26.55 -4.08 14.12
N ASN A 22 25.48 -4.56 14.76
CA ASN A 22 24.73 -3.96 15.87
C ASN A 22 23.36 -3.37 15.49
N PHE A 23 22.43 -4.26 15.16
CA PHE A 23 21.04 -4.09 15.61
C PHE A 23 20.68 -5.29 16.50
N PRO A 24 20.21 -5.07 17.73
CA PRO A 24 19.96 -6.16 18.66
C PRO A 24 18.78 -7.00 18.18
N HIS A 25 19.09 -8.20 17.69
CA HIS A 25 18.12 -9.24 17.40
C HIS A 25 17.49 -9.72 18.71
N ARG A 26 16.21 -9.41 18.96
CA ARG A 26 15.35 -10.29 19.75
C ARG A 26 14.56 -11.17 18.80
N MET A 27 15.23 -12.25 18.42
CA MET A 27 14.70 -13.37 17.65
C MET A 27 14.01 -14.32 18.62
N PHE A 28 12.67 -14.38 18.59
CA PHE A 28 11.97 -15.56 19.09
C PHE A 28 11.82 -16.52 17.91
N SER A 29 12.72 -17.49 17.88
CA SER A 29 12.63 -18.70 17.06
C SER A 29 11.93 -19.76 17.89
N LEU A 30 10.89 -20.38 17.35
CA LEU A 30 10.67 -21.81 17.53
C LEU A 30 10.21 -22.41 16.21
N SER A 31 10.93 -23.47 15.87
CA SER A 31 10.97 -24.25 14.64
C SER A 31 9.72 -25.08 14.39
N ASN A 32 9.45 -25.41 13.12
CA ASN A 32 9.60 -26.79 12.68
C ASN A 32 9.90 -26.88 11.17
N TYR A 33 11.05 -27.47 10.89
CA TYR A 33 11.63 -27.70 9.58
C TYR A 33 11.02 -28.99 9.02
N HIS A 34 10.30 -28.94 7.91
CA HIS A 34 9.99 -30.12 7.11
C HIS A 34 10.53 -29.93 5.70
N ARG A 35 11.51 -30.77 5.39
CA ARG A 35 12.21 -30.87 4.11
C ARG A 35 11.49 -31.95 3.31
N SER A 36 10.77 -31.57 2.26
CA SER A 36 10.26 -32.53 1.28
C SER A 36 10.27 -31.93 -0.11
N GLY A 37 10.76 -32.74 -1.05
CA GLY A 37 11.12 -32.36 -2.40
C GLY A 37 9.97 -32.08 -3.35
N ASP A 38 10.44 -31.65 -4.51
CA ASP A 38 9.82 -31.14 -5.71
C ASP A 38 8.85 -32.14 -6.39
N ASN A 39 7.55 -31.79 -6.42
CA ASN A 39 6.53 -32.05 -7.45
C ASN A 39 5.13 -32.01 -6.82
N ARG A 40 4.50 -30.84 -6.70
CA ARG A 40 3.10 -30.77 -6.24
C ARG A 40 2.29 -29.70 -6.98
N SER A 41 1.02 -30.01 -7.22
CA SER A 41 0.03 -29.22 -7.94
C SER A 41 -0.15 -27.82 -7.34
N ASP A 42 -0.75 -26.89 -8.10
CA ASP A 42 -1.06 -25.51 -7.70
C ASP A 42 -1.90 -25.39 -6.40
N SER A 43 -2.45 -26.51 -5.91
CA SER A 43 -3.08 -26.67 -4.58
C SER A 43 -2.13 -26.48 -3.39
N ASP A 44 -0.82 -26.65 -3.59
CA ASP A 44 0.18 -26.70 -2.51
C ASP A 44 0.72 -25.33 -2.09
N HIS A 45 0.24 -24.28 -2.73
CA HIS A 45 0.70 -22.91 -2.49
C HIS A 45 -0.33 -22.05 -1.77
N GLU A 46 -1.39 -22.65 -1.23
CA GLU A 46 -2.48 -21.93 -0.55
C GLU A 46 -1.96 -21.02 0.58
N TYR A 47 -0.95 -21.47 1.31
CA TYR A 47 -0.24 -20.69 2.33
C TYR A 47 0.32 -19.36 1.80
N PHE A 48 0.78 -19.31 0.54
CA PHE A 48 1.27 -18.09 -0.09
C PHE A 48 0.14 -17.14 -0.49
N TYR A 49 -1.05 -17.65 -0.76
CA TYR A 49 -2.20 -16.87 -1.22
C TYR A 49 -2.97 -16.23 -0.05
N CYS A 50 -3.10 -16.96 1.06
CA CYS A 50 -3.84 -16.55 2.26
C CYS A 50 -3.11 -15.48 3.09
N TYR A 51 -3.86 -14.76 3.92
CA TYR A 51 -3.30 -13.97 5.03
C TYR A 51 -3.26 -14.86 6.28
N THR A 52 -2.11 -14.91 6.95
CA THR A 52 -1.82 -15.86 8.04
C THR A 52 -1.30 -15.22 9.32
N SER A 53 -0.95 -13.92 9.31
CA SER A 53 -0.23 -13.25 10.41
C SER A 53 -1.12 -12.65 11.50
N GLY A 54 -2.43 -12.79 11.40
CA GLY A 54 -3.33 -12.25 12.42
C GLY A 54 -4.80 -12.54 12.15
N ARG A 55 -5.63 -12.15 13.12
CA ARG A 55 -7.08 -12.31 13.09
C ARG A 55 -7.76 -10.95 13.30
N TRP A 56 -9.00 -10.85 12.88
CA TRP A 56 -9.78 -9.62 13.02
C TRP A 56 -10.97 -9.79 13.95
N LEU A 57 -11.18 -8.80 14.82
CA LEU A 57 -12.32 -8.76 15.73
C LEU A 57 -13.67 -8.52 15.02
N TRP A 58 -13.66 -8.06 13.77
CA TRP A 58 -14.88 -7.80 12.98
C TRP A 58 -14.69 -8.16 11.51
N ALA A 59 -15.75 -8.67 10.86
CA ALA A 59 -15.78 -9.10 9.46
C ALA A 59 -14.51 -9.83 8.99
N GLU A 60 -14.08 -10.83 9.78
CA GLU A 60 -12.83 -11.57 9.53
C GLU A 60 -12.79 -12.19 8.14
N GLU A 61 -13.86 -12.88 7.74
CA GLU A 61 -13.96 -13.52 6.43
C GLU A 61 -13.76 -12.50 5.29
N ALA A 62 -14.48 -11.38 5.32
CA ALA A 62 -14.35 -10.34 4.30
C ALA A 62 -12.93 -9.75 4.23
N ARG A 63 -12.22 -9.68 5.36
CA ARG A 63 -10.86 -9.16 5.44
C ARG A 63 -9.79 -10.15 4.99
N LEU A 64 -10.02 -11.43 5.23
CA LEU A 64 -9.21 -12.53 4.68
C LEU A 64 -9.40 -12.59 3.17
N GLN A 65 -10.65 -12.58 2.68
CA GLN A 65 -10.98 -12.57 1.26
C GLN A 65 -10.39 -11.34 0.55
N GLY A 66 -10.50 -10.14 1.12
CA GLY A 66 -9.91 -8.93 0.56
C GLY A 66 -8.37 -8.93 0.50
N ARG A 67 -7.71 -9.91 1.15
CA ARG A 67 -6.26 -10.12 1.12
C ARG A 67 -5.84 -11.39 0.39
N TYR A 68 -6.79 -12.24 0.03
CA TYR A 68 -6.53 -13.45 -0.72
C TYR A 68 -6.09 -13.10 -2.15
N LYS A 69 -4.96 -13.66 -2.60
CA LYS A 69 -4.49 -13.44 -3.97
C LYS A 69 -3.71 -14.64 -4.46
N LYS A 70 -4.30 -15.36 -5.42
CA LYS A 70 -3.58 -16.35 -6.24
C LYS A 70 -2.64 -15.65 -7.21
N PHE A 71 -1.47 -16.22 -7.40
CA PHE A 71 -0.48 -15.78 -8.37
C PHE A 71 0.38 -16.97 -8.78
N SER A 72 1.00 -16.92 -9.96
CA SER A 72 1.88 -18.01 -10.42
C SER A 72 3.18 -18.01 -9.61
N VAL A 73 3.34 -18.98 -8.70
CA VAL A 73 4.59 -19.18 -7.94
C VAL A 73 5.74 -19.51 -8.87
N THR A 74 5.53 -20.41 -9.83
CA THR A 74 6.51 -20.76 -10.86
C THR A 74 6.87 -19.55 -11.72
N GLY A 75 5.87 -18.75 -12.12
CA GLY A 75 6.09 -17.52 -12.87
C GLY A 75 6.94 -16.51 -12.09
N LEU A 76 6.66 -16.30 -10.80
CA LEU A 76 7.44 -15.42 -9.94
C LEU A 76 8.89 -15.91 -9.78
N LYS A 77 9.09 -17.21 -9.53
CA LYS A 77 10.42 -17.82 -9.45
C LYS A 77 11.23 -17.58 -10.73
N ARG A 78 10.61 -17.80 -11.89
CA ARG A 78 11.24 -17.59 -13.20
C ARG A 78 11.61 -16.12 -13.43
N LEU A 79 10.70 -15.20 -13.16
CA LEU A 79 10.94 -13.75 -13.30
C LEU A 79 12.07 -13.29 -12.38
N ALA A 80 12.09 -13.79 -11.14
CA ALA A 80 13.12 -13.44 -10.18
C ALA A 80 14.50 -13.98 -10.58
N ALA A 81 14.59 -15.22 -11.09
CA ALA A 81 15.84 -15.79 -11.60
C ALA A 81 16.36 -15.00 -12.80
N ALA A 82 15.48 -14.70 -13.77
CA ALA A 82 15.82 -13.92 -14.96
C ALA A 82 16.33 -12.52 -14.61
N ALA A 83 15.71 -11.84 -13.63
CA ALA A 83 16.08 -10.48 -13.23
C ALA A 83 17.51 -10.35 -12.67
N ILE A 84 18.15 -11.45 -12.29
CA ILE A 84 19.52 -11.47 -11.76
C ILE A 84 20.47 -12.41 -12.52
N GLY A 85 20.05 -12.96 -13.66
CA GLY A 85 20.85 -13.92 -14.44
C GLY A 85 21.11 -15.26 -13.75
N ALA A 86 20.23 -15.71 -12.85
CA ALA A 86 20.26 -17.06 -12.28
C ALA A 86 19.56 -18.06 -13.22
N GLN A 87 19.89 -19.35 -13.14
CA GLN A 87 19.18 -20.36 -13.95
C GLN A 87 17.82 -20.70 -13.30
N SER A 88 17.78 -20.75 -11.97
CA SER A 88 16.62 -21.21 -11.21
C SER A 88 16.53 -20.66 -9.80
N CYS A 89 15.30 -20.66 -9.26
CA CYS A 89 15.01 -20.36 -7.86
C CYS A 89 14.94 -21.67 -7.06
N VAL A 90 15.92 -21.88 -6.17
CA VAL A 90 16.05 -23.07 -5.32
C VAL A 90 14.99 -23.12 -4.23
N SER A 91 14.65 -21.97 -3.62
CA SER A 91 13.65 -21.92 -2.55
C SER A 91 12.90 -20.60 -2.52
N MET A 92 11.63 -20.66 -2.10
CA MET A 92 10.78 -19.50 -1.88
C MET A 92 10.05 -19.65 -0.55
N THR A 93 10.05 -18.60 0.27
CA THR A 93 9.37 -18.59 1.56
C THR A 93 8.65 -17.26 1.74
N LYS A 94 7.44 -17.27 2.32
CA LYS A 94 6.78 -16.04 2.77
C LYS A 94 7.55 -15.51 3.99
N LEU A 95 8.28 -14.42 3.80
CA LEU A 95 9.14 -13.81 4.81
C LEU A 95 8.34 -12.99 5.81
N ALA A 96 7.38 -12.22 5.29
CA ALA A 96 6.51 -11.37 6.07
C ALA A 96 5.24 -11.08 5.28
N GLU A 97 4.20 -10.65 5.95
CA GLU A 97 3.03 -10.07 5.34
C GLU A 97 2.48 -8.98 6.25
N GLY A 98 1.92 -7.93 5.65
CA GLY A 98 1.31 -6.83 6.36
C GLY A 98 -0.12 -6.59 5.88
N GLY A 99 -0.67 -5.43 6.25
CA GLY A 99 -2.03 -5.05 5.88
C GLY A 99 -2.27 -5.00 4.37
N PHE A 100 -1.23 -4.74 3.57
CA PHE A 100 -1.33 -4.39 2.15
C PHE A 100 -0.46 -5.23 1.21
N ASN A 101 0.56 -5.93 1.71
CA ASN A 101 1.52 -6.66 0.88
C ASN A 101 1.92 -7.99 1.53
N LYS A 102 2.29 -8.97 0.70
CA LYS A 102 3.03 -10.17 1.07
C LYS A 102 4.47 -10.04 0.57
N VAL A 103 5.42 -10.43 1.41
CA VAL A 103 6.86 -10.35 1.13
C VAL A 103 7.41 -11.76 1.09
N PHE A 104 8.10 -12.10 0.01
CA PHE A 104 8.68 -13.41 -0.21
C PHE A 104 10.20 -13.29 -0.34
N ARG A 105 10.91 -14.22 0.29
CA ARG A 105 12.34 -14.41 0.12
C ARG A 105 12.57 -15.55 -0.85
N LEU A 106 13.29 -15.29 -1.93
CA LEU A 106 13.66 -16.25 -2.97
C LEU A 106 15.18 -16.45 -2.92
N SER A 107 15.63 -17.70 -2.81
CA SER A 107 17.05 -18.06 -2.91
C SER A 107 17.31 -18.70 -4.27
N MET A 108 18.34 -18.22 -4.96
CA MET A 108 18.70 -18.65 -6.31
C MET A 108 19.85 -19.67 -6.28
N ASP A 109 20.04 -20.38 -7.39
CA ASP A 109 21.11 -21.38 -7.57
C ASP A 109 22.52 -20.80 -7.53
N ASN A 110 22.69 -19.57 -7.98
CA ASN A 110 23.94 -18.81 -7.90
C ASN A 110 24.23 -18.23 -6.49
N GLY A 111 23.43 -18.60 -5.47
CA GLY A 111 23.58 -18.14 -4.10
C GLY A 111 23.00 -16.75 -3.81
N ALA A 112 22.49 -16.04 -4.82
CA ALA A 112 21.85 -14.75 -4.62
C ALA A 112 20.48 -14.88 -3.93
N VAL A 113 20.07 -13.80 -3.25
CA VAL A 113 18.78 -13.71 -2.57
C VAL A 113 18.01 -12.51 -3.08
N VAL A 114 16.75 -12.76 -3.43
CA VAL A 114 15.84 -11.76 -3.98
C VAL A 114 14.60 -11.65 -3.09
N ILE A 115 14.11 -10.43 -2.91
CA ILE A 115 12.88 -10.15 -2.20
C ILE A 115 11.79 -9.80 -3.21
N ALA A 116 10.70 -10.56 -3.21
CA ALA A 116 9.52 -10.23 -3.99
C ALA A 116 8.44 -9.65 -3.07
N ARG A 117 7.79 -8.57 -3.51
CA ARG A 117 6.64 -7.96 -2.85
C ARG A 117 5.42 -8.10 -3.74
N ILE A 118 4.37 -8.69 -3.21
CA ILE A 118 3.08 -8.86 -3.90
C ILE A 118 2.01 -8.09 -3.14
N PRO A 119 1.37 -7.09 -3.76
CA PRO A 119 0.27 -6.40 -3.12
C PRO A 119 -0.96 -7.27 -2.98
N ASN A 120 -1.61 -7.14 -1.83
CA ASN A 120 -2.94 -7.66 -1.55
C ASN A 120 -4.00 -6.85 -2.34
N PRO A 121 -5.16 -7.45 -2.68
CA PRO A 121 -6.21 -6.75 -3.42
C PRO A 121 -6.73 -5.48 -2.74
N ASN A 122 -6.69 -5.43 -1.41
CA ASN A 122 -7.14 -4.29 -0.61
C ASN A 122 -6.19 -3.07 -0.63
N VAL A 123 -5.06 -3.12 -1.35
CA VAL A 123 -4.13 -1.98 -1.45
C VAL A 123 -4.69 -0.82 -2.29
N GLY A 124 -5.85 -1.00 -2.93
CA GLY A 124 -6.41 -0.06 -3.88
C GLY A 124 -5.76 -0.22 -5.27
N PRO A 125 -5.53 0.87 -6.02
CA PRO A 125 -4.92 0.80 -7.34
C PRO A 125 -3.45 0.32 -7.29
N ALA A 126 -3.23 -0.99 -7.24
CA ALA A 126 -1.90 -1.61 -7.10
C ALA A 126 -0.87 -1.06 -8.10
N ARG A 127 -1.34 -0.74 -9.31
CA ARG A 127 -0.59 -0.06 -10.39
C ARG A 127 0.12 1.22 -9.90
N ARG A 128 -0.60 2.08 -9.17
CA ARG A 128 -0.10 3.38 -8.67
C ARG A 128 0.73 3.20 -7.41
N VAL A 129 0.33 2.28 -6.54
CA VAL A 129 1.04 2.02 -5.29
C VAL A 129 2.44 1.48 -5.57
N ILE A 130 2.57 0.48 -6.44
CA ILE A 130 3.89 -0.05 -6.82
C ILE A 130 4.75 1.05 -7.47
N ALA A 131 4.19 1.81 -8.42
CA ALA A 131 4.92 2.90 -9.07
C ALA A 131 5.42 3.95 -8.06
N SER A 132 4.58 4.35 -7.11
CA SER A 132 4.94 5.30 -6.05
C SER A 132 5.98 4.74 -5.08
N GLU A 133 5.88 3.46 -4.69
CA GLU A 133 6.89 2.78 -3.89
C GLU A 133 8.25 2.75 -4.61
N VAL A 134 8.27 2.38 -5.90
CA VAL A 134 9.49 2.33 -6.71
C VAL A 134 10.10 3.72 -6.90
N ALA A 135 9.28 4.73 -7.23
CA ALA A 135 9.74 6.11 -7.38
C ALA A 135 10.32 6.66 -6.06
N THR A 136 9.70 6.31 -4.93
CA THR A 136 10.22 6.69 -3.61
C THR A 136 11.56 6.02 -3.33
N MET A 137 11.70 4.72 -3.64
CA MET A 137 12.97 4.01 -3.47
C MET A 137 14.07 4.59 -4.35
N ASP A 138 13.74 4.95 -5.60
CA ASP A 138 14.66 5.60 -6.53
C ASP A 138 15.12 6.98 -6.01
N PHE A 139 14.17 7.81 -5.58
CA PHE A 139 14.46 9.12 -4.99
C PHE A 139 15.35 9.00 -3.75
N VAL A 140 15.02 8.09 -2.83
CA VAL A 140 15.79 7.87 -1.60
C VAL A 140 17.20 7.39 -1.92
N GLN A 141 17.37 6.54 -2.94
CA GLN A 141 18.68 6.04 -3.36
C GLN A 141 19.51 7.11 -4.09
N ASN A 142 18.93 7.73 -5.12
CA ASN A 142 19.68 8.53 -6.09
C ASN A 142 19.72 10.02 -5.74
N VAL A 143 18.70 10.53 -5.05
CA VAL A 143 18.64 11.95 -4.67
C VAL A 143 19.11 12.15 -3.23
N LEU A 144 18.66 11.31 -2.29
CA LEU A 144 19.06 11.43 -0.89
C LEU A 144 20.34 10.67 -0.54
N GLY A 145 20.81 9.77 -1.41
CA GLY A 145 22.01 8.96 -1.16
C GLY A 145 21.84 7.95 -0.01
N ILE A 146 20.60 7.68 0.42
CA ILE A 146 20.33 6.76 1.51
C ILE A 146 20.36 5.33 0.96
N PRO A 147 21.15 4.41 1.55
CA PRO A 147 21.24 3.04 1.07
C PRO A 147 19.91 2.33 1.29
N VAL A 148 19.19 2.07 0.19
CA VAL A 148 17.99 1.24 0.14
C VAL A 148 18.19 0.06 -0.81
N PRO A 149 17.42 -1.04 -0.67
CA PRO A 149 17.48 -2.16 -1.60
C PRO A 149 17.24 -1.71 -3.05
N LYS A 150 18.04 -2.22 -3.99
CA LYS A 150 17.86 -1.90 -5.41
C LYS A 150 16.62 -2.61 -5.96
N VAL A 151 15.75 -1.86 -6.64
CA VAL A 151 14.64 -2.44 -7.42
C VAL A 151 15.22 -3.12 -8.66
N LEU A 152 14.96 -4.42 -8.81
CA LEU A 152 15.45 -5.23 -9.94
C LEU A 152 14.47 -5.24 -11.11
N GLY A 153 13.18 -5.11 -10.80
CA GLY A 153 12.12 -5.15 -11.78
C GLY A 153 10.77 -5.01 -11.08
N TRP A 154 9.81 -4.44 -11.78
CA TRP A 154 8.46 -4.30 -11.29
C TRP A 154 7.49 -4.26 -12.47
N ASP A 155 6.29 -4.77 -12.26
CA ASP A 155 5.19 -4.63 -13.19
C ASP A 155 4.13 -3.73 -12.57
N GLY A 156 4.09 -2.53 -13.11
CA GLY A 156 2.95 -1.65 -13.02
C GLY A 156 2.93 -0.85 -14.31
N ALA A 157 2.40 -1.45 -15.40
CA ALA A 157 2.18 -0.93 -16.77
C ALA A 157 1.53 0.48 -16.95
N ILE A 158 2.08 1.50 -16.29
CA ILE A 158 1.39 2.74 -15.89
C ILE A 158 2.35 3.91 -15.70
N LEU A 159 3.64 3.74 -15.90
CA LEU A 159 4.34 4.85 -16.53
C LEU A 159 4.04 4.77 -18.02
N ALA A 160 2.79 5.05 -18.39
CA ALA A 160 2.43 5.16 -19.81
C ALA A 160 3.11 6.38 -20.44
N GLN A 161 3.41 7.40 -19.62
CA GLN A 161 4.05 8.66 -19.99
C GLN A 161 4.96 9.15 -18.85
N PRO A 162 6.07 8.44 -18.52
CA PRO A 162 6.97 8.84 -17.43
C PRO A 162 7.49 10.27 -17.61
N ASP A 163 7.79 10.67 -18.84
CA ASP A 163 8.27 12.02 -19.17
C ASP A 163 7.21 13.10 -18.96
N GLU A 164 5.92 12.77 -19.17
CA GLU A 164 4.83 13.72 -18.95
C GLU A 164 4.64 14.04 -17.46
N TYR A 165 4.98 13.11 -16.57
CA TYR A 165 4.71 13.22 -15.14
C TYR A 165 5.98 13.39 -14.28
N ALA A 166 7.16 13.40 -14.87
CA ALA A 166 8.41 13.69 -14.18
C ALA A 166 8.37 15.06 -13.51
N GLY A 167 8.73 15.12 -12.22
CA GLY A 167 8.71 16.36 -11.43
C GLY A 167 7.31 16.86 -11.01
N LYS A 168 6.23 16.16 -11.37
CA LYS A 168 4.86 16.54 -10.97
C LYS A 168 4.45 15.85 -9.67
N THR A 169 3.82 16.60 -8.77
CA THR A 169 3.24 16.06 -7.53
C THR A 169 1.80 15.66 -7.77
N PHE A 170 1.47 14.37 -7.62
CA PHE A 170 0.11 13.89 -7.77
C PHE A 170 -0.60 13.81 -6.42
N CYS A 171 -1.68 14.56 -6.27
CA CYS A 171 -2.54 14.48 -5.10
C CYS A 171 -3.58 13.37 -5.27
N SER A 172 -3.75 12.52 -4.26
CA SER A 172 -4.77 11.46 -4.27
C SER A 172 -6.15 11.99 -3.85
N SER A 173 -6.52 13.19 -4.34
CA SER A 173 -7.86 13.72 -4.21
C SER A 173 -8.30 14.38 -5.50
N SER A 174 -9.60 14.31 -5.78
CA SER A 174 -10.23 14.98 -6.91
C SER A 174 -11.05 16.20 -6.49
N PHE A 175 -11.28 16.36 -5.19
CA PHE A 175 -12.04 17.48 -4.63
C PHE A 175 -11.45 17.89 -3.27
N ILE A 176 -11.53 19.18 -2.97
CA ILE A 176 -11.23 19.71 -1.63
C ILE A 176 -12.47 20.45 -1.14
N TYR A 177 -12.87 20.18 0.09
CA TYR A 177 -14.09 20.73 0.66
C TYR A 177 -13.77 21.50 1.93
N THR A 178 -14.47 22.62 2.13
CA THR A 178 -14.48 23.28 3.42
C THR A 178 -15.26 22.42 4.42
N ILE A 179 -14.95 22.54 5.70
CA ILE A 179 -15.71 21.84 6.76
C ILE A 179 -17.19 22.21 6.70
N LEU A 180 -17.53 23.46 6.34
CA LEU A 180 -18.92 23.89 6.13
C LEU A 180 -19.58 23.13 4.99
N LYS A 181 -18.88 22.91 3.88
CA LYS A 181 -19.44 22.17 2.75
C LYS A 181 -19.63 20.68 3.09
N ILE A 182 -18.67 20.08 3.79
CA ILE A 182 -18.79 18.70 4.30
C ILE A 182 -20.02 18.61 5.20
N THR A 183 -20.16 19.54 6.15
CA THR A 183 -21.28 19.59 7.10
C THR A 183 -22.63 19.68 6.38
N GLU A 184 -22.75 20.59 5.41
CA GLU A 184 -23.96 20.75 4.60
C GLU A 184 -24.29 19.46 3.83
N THR A 185 -23.31 18.90 3.11
CA THR A 185 -23.51 17.70 2.30
C THR A 185 -23.86 16.48 3.17
N THR A 186 -23.21 16.31 4.32
CA THR A 186 -23.54 15.24 5.27
C THR A 186 -24.93 15.45 5.86
N SER A 187 -25.30 16.68 6.22
CA SER A 187 -26.63 16.97 6.75
C SER A 187 -27.74 16.62 5.75
N LYS A 188 -27.56 16.97 4.47
CA LYS A 188 -28.46 16.60 3.37
C LYS A 188 -28.52 15.08 3.19
N ALA A 189 -27.38 14.41 3.13
CA ALA A 189 -27.31 12.96 2.91
C ALA A 189 -27.93 12.13 4.04
N CYS A 190 -27.83 12.61 5.29
CA CYS A 190 -28.36 11.91 6.45
C CYS A 190 -29.79 12.32 6.84
N GLY A 191 -30.34 13.38 6.24
CA GLY A 191 -31.65 13.95 6.62
C GLY A 191 -31.72 14.49 8.05
N LYS A 192 -30.57 14.74 8.69
CA LYS A 192 -30.44 15.23 10.08
C LYS A 192 -29.60 16.51 10.10
N PRO A 193 -29.89 17.48 10.98
CA PRO A 193 -29.06 18.67 11.10
C PRO A 193 -27.67 18.30 11.64
N VAL A 194 -26.63 18.50 10.82
CA VAL A 194 -25.23 18.37 11.23
C VAL A 194 -24.67 19.79 11.36
N ARG A 195 -23.95 20.07 12.45
CA ARG A 195 -23.32 21.38 12.69
C ARG A 195 -21.85 21.21 12.98
N CYS A 196 -21.02 22.04 12.35
CA CYS A 196 -19.63 22.19 12.73
C CYS A 196 -19.54 23.11 13.95
N LYS A 197 -18.80 22.68 14.98
CA LYS A 197 -18.44 23.51 16.13
C LYS A 197 -16.92 23.63 16.15
N GLN A 198 -16.40 24.81 15.82
CA GLN A 198 -14.99 25.11 16.04
C GLN A 198 -14.73 25.16 17.55
N VAL A 199 -13.66 24.50 17.97
CA VAL A 199 -13.27 24.43 19.38
C VAL A 199 -11.83 24.94 19.54
N PRO A 200 -11.50 25.57 20.67
CA PRO A 200 -10.12 25.95 20.96
C PRO A 200 -9.16 24.75 20.93
N LYS A 201 -7.90 25.02 20.60
CA LYS A 201 -6.85 24.00 20.42
C LYS A 201 -6.68 23.11 21.65
N ASP A 202 -6.71 23.68 22.85
CA ASP A 202 -6.57 22.96 24.12
C ASP A 202 -7.77 22.04 24.40
N VAL A 203 -8.98 22.46 24.01
CA VAL A 203 -10.19 21.64 24.10
C VAL A 203 -10.12 20.48 23.13
N PHE A 204 -9.72 20.73 21.87
CA PHE A 204 -9.55 19.68 20.87
C PHE A 204 -8.47 18.66 21.26
N CYS A 205 -7.36 19.14 21.82
CA CYS A 205 -6.25 18.33 22.31
C CYS A 205 -6.71 17.27 23.34
N LYS A 206 -7.62 17.64 24.25
CA LYS A 206 -8.21 16.72 25.24
C LYS A 206 -9.09 15.63 24.64
N LEU A 207 -9.67 15.87 23.46
CA LEU A 207 -10.53 14.89 22.75
C LEU A 207 -9.74 13.87 21.93
N LEU A 208 -8.45 14.12 21.69
CA LEU A 208 -7.60 13.23 20.90
C LEU A 208 -7.04 12.07 21.75
N PRO A 209 -6.91 10.86 21.15
CA PRO A 209 -6.26 9.72 21.80
C PRO A 209 -4.84 10.06 22.26
N GLY A 210 -4.48 9.66 23.48
CA GLY A 210 -3.20 10.02 24.09
C GLY A 210 -1.96 9.56 23.29
N THR A 211 -2.03 8.43 22.59
CA THR A 211 -0.89 7.81 21.92
C THR A 211 -0.34 8.59 20.72
N ASN A 212 -1.10 9.55 20.15
CA ASN A 212 -0.67 10.35 18.99
C ASN A 212 -1.21 11.80 19.03
N ARG A 213 -1.53 12.31 20.22
CA ARG A 213 -2.22 13.59 20.40
C ARG A 213 -1.51 14.76 19.72
N ASP A 214 -0.21 14.92 19.99
CA ASP A 214 0.55 16.06 19.49
C ASP A 214 0.73 16.01 17.97
N THR A 215 0.96 14.81 17.42
CA THR A 215 1.05 14.59 15.97
C THR A 215 -0.25 14.96 15.26
N LEU A 216 -1.39 14.50 15.78
CA LEU A 216 -2.70 14.82 15.21
C LEU A 216 -2.99 16.33 15.34
N LEU A 217 -2.69 16.92 16.49
CA LEU A 217 -2.91 18.36 16.72
C LEU A 217 -2.09 19.21 15.74
N ASN A 218 -0.80 18.87 15.55
CA ASN A 218 0.07 19.56 14.60
C ASN A 218 -0.39 19.36 13.15
N MET A 219 -0.89 18.18 12.80
CA MET A 219 -1.49 17.91 11.49
C MET A 219 -2.68 18.84 11.21
N PHE A 220 -3.61 19.01 12.17
CA PHE A 220 -4.74 19.92 12.00
C PHE A 220 -4.31 21.39 11.89
N CYS A 221 -3.33 21.83 12.71
CA CYS A 221 -2.75 23.16 12.57
C CYS A 221 -2.08 23.36 11.20
N TYR A 222 -1.38 22.34 10.69
CA TYR A 222 -0.79 22.37 9.35
C TYR A 222 -1.87 22.49 8.27
N PHE A 223 -2.98 21.77 8.37
CA PHE A 223 -4.08 21.89 7.40
C PHE A 223 -4.75 23.26 7.41
N GLU A 224 -4.87 23.89 8.58
CA GLU A 224 -5.42 25.25 8.69
C GLU A 224 -4.49 26.29 8.06
N TYR A 225 -3.17 26.14 8.25
CA TYR A 225 -2.19 27.11 7.78
C TYR A 225 -1.78 26.91 6.33
N CYS A 226 -1.45 25.67 5.96
CA CYS A 226 -0.92 25.31 4.65
C CYS A 226 -1.96 24.68 3.72
N GLY A 227 -3.09 24.17 4.23
CA GLY A 227 -3.96 23.28 3.44
C GLY A 227 -3.46 21.82 3.43
N TYR A 228 -4.33 20.90 2.98
CA TYR A 228 -4.09 19.45 3.12
C TYR A 228 -2.84 18.95 2.39
N TYR A 229 -2.54 19.50 1.21
CA TYR A 229 -1.39 19.17 0.37
C TYR A 229 -0.33 20.30 0.34
N GLY A 230 -0.38 21.24 1.28
CA GLY A 230 0.43 22.47 1.21
C GLY A 230 -0.27 23.60 0.45
N TYR A 231 0.39 24.76 0.34
CA TYR A 231 -0.26 26.01 -0.09
C TYR A 231 -0.99 25.92 -1.43
N ASP A 232 -0.49 25.07 -2.34
CA ASP A 232 -1.07 24.85 -3.67
C ASP A 232 -2.13 23.74 -3.71
N SER A 233 -2.69 23.35 -2.56
CA SER A 233 -3.65 22.25 -2.42
C SER A 233 -4.76 22.28 -3.46
N LYS A 234 -5.36 23.46 -3.72
CA LYS A 234 -6.43 23.60 -4.70
C LYS A 234 -5.93 23.29 -6.11
N GLN A 235 -4.80 23.87 -6.52
CA GLN A 235 -4.24 23.71 -7.85
C GLN A 235 -3.82 22.25 -8.10
N LEU A 236 -3.19 21.62 -7.10
CA LEU A 236 -2.76 20.23 -7.18
C LEU A 236 -3.95 19.26 -7.29
N VAL A 237 -5.05 19.52 -6.56
CA VAL A 237 -6.27 18.72 -6.62
C VAL A 237 -7.03 18.92 -7.94
N ASP A 238 -7.15 20.16 -8.41
CA ASP A 238 -7.80 20.48 -9.71
C ASP A 238 -7.03 19.83 -10.86
N TRP A 239 -5.69 19.91 -10.85
CA TRP A 239 -4.83 19.26 -11.82
C TRP A 239 -4.94 17.72 -11.74
N ALA A 240 -4.92 17.14 -10.54
CA ALA A 240 -5.07 15.70 -10.37
C ALA A 240 -6.43 15.18 -10.89
N ALA A 241 -7.49 15.98 -10.77
CA ALA A 241 -8.82 15.66 -11.29
C ALA A 241 -8.86 15.60 -12.81
N THR A 242 -8.18 16.51 -13.53
CA THR A 242 -8.13 16.50 -15.01
C THR A 242 -7.32 15.35 -15.58
N HIS A 243 -6.37 14.82 -14.79
CA HIS A 243 -5.52 13.69 -15.19
C HIS A 243 -6.03 12.35 -14.63
N ALA A 244 -7.19 12.35 -13.97
CA ALA A 244 -7.84 11.13 -13.53
C ALA A 244 -8.40 10.37 -14.74
N ARG A 245 -8.05 9.09 -14.86
CA ARG A 245 -8.66 8.21 -15.86
C ARG A 245 -10.02 7.75 -15.37
N GLY A 246 -11.07 8.16 -16.09
CA GLY A 246 -12.46 7.82 -15.77
C GLY A 246 -13.16 8.88 -14.91
N LYS A 247 -14.45 8.65 -14.61
CA LYS A 247 -15.26 9.60 -13.84
C LYS A 247 -14.84 9.59 -12.37
N VAL A 248 -14.42 10.75 -11.86
CA VAL A 248 -14.18 10.97 -10.44
C VAL A 248 -15.50 11.19 -9.70
N SER A 249 -15.66 10.57 -8.53
CA SER A 249 -16.86 10.71 -7.71
C SER A 249 -16.73 11.86 -6.72
N SER A 250 -17.76 12.69 -6.61
CA SER A 250 -17.84 13.71 -5.57
C SER A 250 -18.17 13.09 -4.20
N PHE A 251 -17.94 13.84 -3.12
CA PHE A 251 -18.31 13.40 -1.77
C PHE A 251 -19.81 13.06 -1.65
N GLU A 252 -20.67 13.83 -2.29
CA GLU A 252 -22.11 13.58 -2.33
C GLU A 252 -22.45 12.25 -3.01
N GLN A 253 -21.85 11.98 -4.18
CA GLN A 253 -22.03 10.72 -4.89
C GLN A 253 -21.51 9.52 -4.08
N SER A 254 -20.41 9.70 -3.35
CA SER A 254 -19.90 8.67 -2.44
C SER A 254 -20.89 8.37 -1.32
N LEU A 255 -21.48 9.39 -0.69
CA LEU A 255 -22.47 9.22 0.36
C LEU A 255 -23.78 8.60 -0.13
N GLN A 256 -24.20 8.89 -1.37
CA GLN A 256 -25.37 8.26 -1.99
C GLN A 256 -25.12 6.77 -2.26
N ARG A 257 -23.91 6.40 -2.68
CA ARG A 257 -23.52 5.03 -2.96
C ARG A 257 -23.34 4.20 -1.69
N GLU A 258 -22.72 4.78 -0.67
CA GLU A 258 -22.47 4.14 0.62
C GLU A 258 -22.90 5.07 1.77
N PRO A 259 -24.20 5.03 2.14
CA PRO A 259 -24.71 5.83 3.23
C PRO A 259 -24.03 5.48 4.56
N LEU A 260 -23.72 6.50 5.36
CA LEU A 260 -23.04 6.32 6.65
C LEU A 260 -23.92 5.58 7.66
N SER A 261 -23.69 4.27 7.80
CA SER A 261 -24.47 3.36 8.65
C SER A 261 -24.44 3.70 10.15
N VAL A 262 -23.41 4.43 10.61
CA VAL A 262 -23.21 4.83 12.02
C VAL A 262 -24.31 5.73 12.58
N TRP A 263 -25.11 6.38 11.73
CA TRP A 263 -26.14 7.34 12.14
C TRP A 263 -27.56 6.76 12.18
N ASN A 264 -27.71 5.47 11.83
CA ASN A 264 -28.95 4.71 11.87
C ASN A 264 -29.12 3.89 13.16
N ARG A 265 -28.19 3.98 14.12
CA ARG A 265 -28.43 3.44 15.46
C ARG A 265 -29.44 4.34 16.16
N LYS A 266 -30.62 3.79 16.44
CA LYS A 266 -31.64 4.40 17.30
C LYS A 266 -31.10 4.58 18.71
#